data_AF-A0A947VCZ7-F1
#
_entry.id   AF-A0A947VCZ7-F1
#
_cell.length_a   1.000
_cell.length_b   1.000
_cell.length_c   1.000
_cell.angle_alpha   90.00
_cell.angle_beta   90.00
_cell.angle_gamma   90.00
#
_symmetry.space_group_name_H-M   'P 1'
#
loop_
_entity.id
_entity.type
_entity.pdbx_description
1 polymer ?
#
loop_
_entity_poly.entity_id
_entity_poly.type
_entity_poly.pdbx_seq_one_letter_code
_entity_poly.pdbx_strand_id
1 'polypeptide(L)'
;MSCSEADLQQRIQRIQELETEVRHLGNELRLTREEYEDATSKYLDIYCNLEKKIGERTRELDAVNGKLVQEIEERKRTEAEKEQLIIHLQKAMQEVKVLSGFLPICASCKKIRDDSGYWSQIEEYISKHSSALFSHGICPDCVKKLYPDFHEEMQRRTKK
;
A
#
# COMPACT_ATOMS: atom_id res chain seq x y z
N MET A 1 -98.83 42.97 16.47
CA MET A 1 -98.47 41.55 16.71
C MET A 1 -97.53 40.98 15.65
N SER A 2 -97.53 41.48 14.41
CA SER A 2 -96.67 41.01 13.30
C SER A 2 -95.17 41.35 13.40
N CYS A 3 -94.79 42.43 14.10
CA CYS A 3 -93.38 42.88 14.17
C CYS A 3 -92.48 41.99 15.06
N SER A 4 -93.06 41.31 16.06
CA SER A 4 -92.32 40.38 16.94
C SER A 4 -92.10 39.00 16.31
N GLU A 5 -92.98 38.60 15.38
CA GLU A 5 -92.91 37.31 14.69
C GLU A 5 -91.85 37.34 13.57
N ALA A 6 -91.73 38.48 12.87
CA ALA A 6 -90.68 38.71 11.88
C ALA A 6 -89.27 38.72 12.51
N ASP A 7 -89.09 39.33 13.69
CA ASP A 7 -87.80 39.30 14.43
C ASP A 7 -87.45 37.88 14.89
N LEU A 8 -88.45 37.10 15.33
CA LEU A 8 -88.26 35.69 15.67
C LEU A 8 -87.84 34.86 14.45
N GLN A 9 -88.50 35.07 13.30
CA GLN A 9 -88.15 34.40 12.04
C GLN A 9 -86.75 34.78 11.55
N GLN A 10 -86.34 36.04 11.68
CA GLN A 10 -85.01 36.50 11.31
C GLN A 10 -83.93 35.86 12.18
N ARG A 11 -84.17 35.72 13.49
CA ARG A 11 -83.26 35.01 14.40
C ARG A 11 -83.17 33.52 14.09
N ILE A 12 -84.30 32.87 13.79
CA ILE A 12 -84.33 31.45 13.40
C ILE A 12 -83.53 31.24 12.11
N GLN A 13 -83.72 32.09 11.11
CA GLN A 13 -82.95 32.06 9.87
C GLN A 13 -81.45 32.22 10.13
N ARG A 14 -81.07 33.16 10.99
CA ARG A 14 -79.66 33.37 11.37
C ARG A 14 -79.06 32.17 12.10
N ILE A 15 -79.82 31.51 12.96
CA ILE A 15 -79.39 30.28 13.65
C ILE A 15 -79.15 29.17 12.62
N GLN A 16 -80.05 28.96 11.66
CA GLN A 16 -79.90 27.95 10.61
C GLN A 16 -78.69 28.20 9.71
N GLU A 17 -78.41 29.47 9.38
CA GLU A 17 -77.19 29.87 8.67
C GLU A 17 -75.93 29.50 9.46
N LEU A 18 -75.88 29.87 10.74
CA LEU A 18 -74.73 29.58 11.61
C LEU A 18 -74.55 28.08 11.84
N GLU A 19 -75.63 27.32 11.98
CA GLU A 19 -75.58 25.85 12.08
C GLU A 19 -74.99 25.22 10.81
N THR A 20 -75.32 25.77 9.65
CA THR A 20 -74.78 25.31 8.36
C THR A 20 -73.30 25.65 8.24
N GLU A 21 -72.90 26.87 8.64
CA GLU A 21 -71.51 27.32 8.65
C GLU A 21 -70.64 26.48 9.59
N VAL A 22 -71.11 26.21 10.82
CA VAL A 22 -70.43 25.33 11.77
C VAL A 22 -70.27 23.91 11.21
N ARG A 23 -71.27 23.39 10.50
CA ARG A 23 -71.19 22.08 9.84
C ARG A 23 -70.14 22.05 8.74
N HIS A 24 -70.07 23.10 7.91
CA HIS A 24 -69.05 23.21 6.86
C HIS A 24 -67.65 23.28 7.44
N LEU A 25 -67.43 24.16 8.43
CA LEU A 25 -66.15 24.28 9.12
C LEU A 25 -65.75 22.95 9.79
N GLY A 26 -66.70 22.24 10.40
CA GLY A 26 -66.46 20.91 10.96
C GLY A 26 -66.01 19.88 9.91
N ASN A 27 -66.61 19.91 8.73
CA ASN A 27 -66.21 19.02 7.62
C ASN A 27 -64.83 19.37 7.07
N GLU A 28 -64.51 20.65 6.90
CA GLU A 28 -63.19 21.10 6.44
C GLU A 28 -62.09 20.75 7.43
N LEU A 29 -62.33 20.96 8.73
CA LEU A 29 -61.39 20.55 9.78
C LEU A 29 -61.18 19.02 9.81
N ARG A 30 -62.22 18.23 9.54
CA ARG A 30 -62.10 16.78 9.44
C ARG A 30 -61.26 16.35 8.24
N LEU A 31 -61.52 16.93 7.06
CA LEU A 31 -60.78 16.60 5.84
C LEU A 31 -59.30 16.95 5.97
N THR A 32 -59.00 18.16 6.43
CA THR A 32 -57.62 18.59 6.67
C THR A 32 -56.92 17.67 7.68
N ARG A 33 -57.60 17.28 8.77
CA ARG A 33 -57.05 16.31 9.74
C ARG A 33 -56.69 14.97 9.09
N GLU A 34 -57.61 14.41 8.29
CA GLU A 34 -57.38 13.13 7.59
C GLU A 34 -56.18 13.23 6.62
N GLU A 35 -56.06 14.35 5.89
CA GLU A 35 -54.92 14.62 5.00
C GLU A 35 -53.59 14.70 5.77
N TYR A 36 -53.57 15.37 6.94
CA TYR A 36 -52.38 15.44 7.79
C TYR A 36 -52.01 14.06 8.36
N GLU A 37 -52.98 13.26 8.79
CA GLU A 37 -52.76 11.90 9.31
C GLU A 37 -52.17 10.99 8.20
N ASP A 38 -52.71 11.04 6.98
CA ASP A 38 -52.20 10.30 5.83
C ASP A 38 -50.79 10.74 5.41
N ALA A 39 -50.54 12.05 5.35
CA ALA A 39 -49.21 12.59 5.07
C ALA A 39 -48.17 12.16 6.11
N THR A 40 -48.57 12.14 7.39
CA THR A 40 -47.72 11.68 8.50
C THR A 40 -47.39 10.20 8.37
N SER A 41 -48.38 9.36 8.05
CA SER A 41 -48.16 7.92 7.82
C SER A 41 -47.17 7.69 6.68
N LYS A 42 -47.36 8.37 5.54
CA LYS A 42 -46.47 8.27 4.38
C LYS A 42 -45.03 8.70 4.73
N TYR A 43 -44.87 9.78 5.48
CA TYR A 43 -43.55 10.23 5.92
C TYR A 43 -42.86 9.17 6.80
N LEU A 44 -43.60 8.60 7.75
CA LEU A 44 -43.08 7.56 8.64
C LEU A 44 -42.67 6.30 7.89
N ASP A 45 -43.45 5.88 6.89
CA ASP A 45 -43.12 4.75 6.02
C ASP A 45 -41.84 4.98 5.23
N ILE A 46 -41.69 6.17 4.63
CA ILE A 46 -40.46 6.55 3.91
C ILE A 46 -39.26 6.52 4.85
N TYR A 47 -39.41 7.09 6.05
CA TYR A 47 -38.35 7.14 7.04
C TYR A 47 -37.91 5.74 7.50
N CYS A 48 -38.86 4.86 7.83
CA CYS A 48 -38.59 3.46 8.18
C CYS A 48 -37.88 2.70 7.04
N ASN A 49 -38.29 2.92 5.79
CA ASN A 49 -37.63 2.32 4.63
C ASN A 49 -36.20 2.84 4.42
N LEU A 50 -35.96 4.13 4.65
CA LEU A 50 -34.62 4.72 4.57
C LEU A 50 -33.72 4.17 5.67
N GLU A 51 -34.19 4.11 6.91
CA GLU A 51 -33.43 3.54 8.03
C GLU A 51 -33.04 2.08 7.78
N LYS A 52 -33.96 1.26 7.25
CA LYS A 52 -33.67 -0.12 6.85
C LYS A 52 -32.55 -0.19 5.80
N LYS A 53 -32.66 0.60 4.73
CA LYS A 53 -31.64 0.67 3.67
C LYS A 53 -30.28 1.12 4.21
N ILE A 54 -30.27 2.12 5.11
CA ILE A 54 -29.04 2.58 5.75
C ILE A 54 -28.44 1.44 6.57
N GLY A 55 -29.24 0.79 7.43
CA GLY A 55 -28.78 -0.33 8.26
C GLY A 55 -28.30 -1.55 7.47
N GLU A 56 -28.87 -1.83 6.31
CA GLU A 56 -28.37 -2.86 5.39
C GLU A 56 -27.00 -2.48 4.82
N ARG A 57 -26.88 -1.28 4.24
CA ARG A 57 -25.62 -0.83 3.63
C ARG A 57 -24.50 -0.66 4.65
N THR A 58 -24.79 -0.20 5.86
CA THR A 58 -23.81 -0.12 6.95
C THR A 58 -23.29 -1.50 7.31
N ARG A 59 -24.17 -2.50 7.45
CA ARG A 59 -23.74 -3.89 7.72
C ARG A 59 -22.88 -4.48 6.61
N GLU A 60 -23.24 -4.24 5.34
CA GLU A 60 -22.44 -4.68 4.20
C GLU A 60 -21.05 -4.04 4.22
N LEU A 61 -20.98 -2.73 4.47
CA LEU A 61 -19.74 -1.98 4.53
C LEU A 61 -18.85 -2.49 5.68
N ASP A 62 -19.42 -2.71 6.87
CA ASP A 62 -18.69 -3.24 8.02
C ASP A 62 -18.13 -4.65 7.76
N ALA A 63 -18.91 -5.51 7.09
CA ALA A 63 -18.45 -6.83 6.70
C ALA A 63 -17.28 -6.79 5.70
N VAL A 64 -17.35 -5.90 4.71
CA VAL A 64 -16.26 -5.70 3.73
C VAL A 64 -15.02 -5.10 4.39
N ASN A 65 -15.19 -4.08 5.24
CA ASN A 65 -14.11 -3.46 5.98
C ASN A 65 -13.41 -4.47 6.89
N GLY A 66 -14.16 -5.32 7.60
CA GLY A 66 -13.58 -6.38 8.43
C GLY A 66 -12.70 -7.35 7.64
N LYS A 67 -13.15 -7.79 6.46
CA LYS A 67 -12.34 -8.64 5.55
C LYS A 67 -11.08 -7.93 5.07
N LEU A 68 -11.20 -6.66 4.69
CA LEU A 68 -10.07 -5.87 4.21
C LEU A 68 -9.01 -5.69 5.29
N VAL A 69 -9.42 -5.45 6.53
CA VAL A 69 -8.50 -5.36 7.69
C VAL A 69 -7.74 -6.67 7.88
N GLN A 70 -8.43 -7.81 7.83
CA GLN A 70 -7.78 -9.13 7.93
C GLN A 70 -6.76 -9.35 6.81
N GLU A 71 -7.11 -9.03 5.56
CA GLU A 71 -6.22 -9.18 4.42
C GLU A 71 -4.98 -8.27 4.52
N ILE A 72 -5.14 -7.04 5.01
CA ILE A 72 -4.02 -6.12 5.24
C ILE A 72 -3.07 -6.66 6.31
N GLU A 73 -3.59 -7.22 7.40
CA GLU A 73 -2.77 -7.83 8.44
C GLU A 73 -1.95 -9.01 7.91
N GLU A 74 -2.57 -9.90 7.12
CA GLU A 74 -1.89 -11.04 6.51
C GLU A 74 -0.80 -10.61 5.52
N ARG A 75 -1.10 -9.62 4.68
CA ARG A 75 -0.13 -9.05 3.73
C ARG A 75 1.08 -8.47 4.46
N LYS A 76 0.87 -7.72 5.54
CA LYS A 76 1.96 -7.16 6.35
C LYS A 76 2.84 -8.24 6.99
N ARG A 77 2.25 -9.33 7.49
CA ARG A 77 3.03 -10.46 8.04
C ARG A 77 3.91 -11.08 6.98
N THR A 78 3.33 -11.41 5.83
CA THR A 78 4.05 -11.98 4.68
C THR A 78 5.18 -11.06 4.20
N GLU A 79 4.95 -9.74 4.18
CA GLU A 79 5.95 -8.76 3.77
C GLU A 79 7.12 -8.70 4.76
N ALA A 80 6.83 -8.69 6.07
CA ALA A 80 7.86 -8.75 7.10
C ALA A 80 8.69 -10.05 7.04
N GLU A 81 8.05 -11.21 6.81
CA GLU A 81 8.74 -12.49 6.63
C GLU A 81 9.67 -12.48 5.41
N LYS A 82 9.19 -11.94 4.28
CA LYS A 82 10.00 -11.78 3.06
C LYS A 82 11.19 -10.87 3.30
N GLU A 83 11.01 -9.76 4.00
CA GLU A 83 12.10 -8.82 4.30
C GLU A 83 13.18 -9.47 5.18
N GLN A 84 12.77 -10.25 6.20
CA GLN A 84 13.70 -11.05 7.01
C GLN A 84 14.46 -12.07 6.16
N LEU A 85 13.77 -12.77 5.26
CA LEU A 85 14.41 -13.75 4.39
C LEU A 85 15.39 -13.09 3.41
N ILE A 86 15.07 -11.92 2.87
CA ILE A 86 15.98 -11.15 2.01
C ILE A 86 17.26 -10.79 2.78
N ILE A 87 17.14 -10.30 4.01
CA ILE A 87 18.30 -9.98 4.85
C ILE A 87 19.15 -11.23 5.09
N HIS A 88 18.52 -12.35 5.43
CA HIS A 88 19.22 -13.62 5.66
C HIS A 88 19.94 -14.12 4.40
N LEU A 89 19.28 -14.06 3.24
CA LEU A 89 19.87 -14.45 1.96
C LEU A 89 21.04 -13.55 1.58
N GLN A 90 20.91 -12.23 1.75
CA GLN A 90 22.01 -11.29 1.50
C GLN A 90 23.24 -11.59 2.38
N LYS A 91 23.01 -11.89 3.66
CA LYS A 91 24.09 -12.28 4.58
C LYS A 91 24.75 -13.59 4.15
N ALA A 92 23.97 -14.62 3.83
CA ALA A 92 24.49 -15.90 3.35
C ALA A 92 25.28 -15.74 2.04
N MET A 93 24.80 -14.90 1.11
CA MET A 93 25.54 -14.57 -0.12
C MET A 93 26.87 -13.88 0.18
N GLN A 94 26.92 -12.99 1.17
CA GLN A 94 28.15 -12.33 1.58
C GLN A 94 29.14 -13.33 2.19
N GLU A 95 28.67 -14.25 3.02
CA GLU A 95 29.49 -15.32 3.60
C GLU A 95 30.05 -16.27 2.53
N VAL A 96 29.22 -16.69 1.56
CA VAL A 96 29.68 -17.49 0.41
C VAL A 96 30.71 -16.73 -0.42
N LYS A 97 30.53 -15.42 -0.65
CA LYS A 97 31.49 -14.60 -1.41
C LYS A 97 32.86 -14.51 -0.71
N VAL A 98 32.89 -14.49 0.62
CA VAL A 98 34.12 -14.56 1.41
C VAL A 98 34.76 -15.94 1.28
N LEU A 99 33.95 -17.01 1.34
CA LEU A 99 34.43 -18.40 1.22
C LEU A 99 34.92 -18.74 -0.20
N SER A 100 34.34 -18.14 -1.24
CA SER A 100 34.79 -18.25 -2.64
C SER A 100 36.11 -17.53 -2.93
N GLY A 101 36.68 -16.83 -1.95
CA GLY A 101 38.01 -16.21 -2.07
C GLY A 101 39.19 -17.18 -1.97
N PHE A 102 38.95 -18.47 -1.68
CA PHE A 102 40.01 -19.47 -1.59
C PHE A 102 40.36 -20.04 -2.96
N LEU A 103 41.39 -19.47 -3.60
CA LEU A 103 41.92 -19.94 -4.88
C LEU A 103 43.02 -20.99 -4.64
N PRO A 104 42.84 -22.26 -5.03
CA PRO A 104 43.87 -23.27 -4.90
C PRO A 104 45.03 -22.95 -5.85
N ILE A 105 46.21 -22.62 -5.29
CA ILE A 105 47.44 -22.36 -6.05
C ILE A 105 48.39 -23.56 -5.99
N CYS A 106 49.05 -23.87 -7.11
CA CYS A 106 50.11 -24.88 -7.11
C CYS A 106 51.34 -24.33 -6.35
N ALA A 107 51.80 -25.06 -5.34
CA ALA A 107 52.97 -24.65 -4.56
C ALA A 107 54.25 -24.51 -5.41
N SER A 108 54.38 -25.32 -6.47
CA SER A 108 55.55 -25.36 -7.35
C SER A 108 55.50 -24.31 -8.46
N CYS A 109 54.42 -24.26 -9.24
CA CYS A 109 54.35 -23.41 -10.45
C CYS A 109 53.39 -22.21 -10.34
N LYS A 110 52.74 -21.99 -9.19
CA LYS A 110 51.84 -20.85 -8.88
C LYS A 110 50.62 -20.68 -9.79
N LYS A 111 50.31 -21.67 -10.64
CA LYS A 111 49.05 -21.72 -11.40
C LYS A 111 47.86 -21.81 -10.44
N ILE A 112 46.73 -21.21 -10.81
CA ILE A 112 45.45 -21.33 -10.12
C ILE A 112 44.66 -22.49 -10.72
N ARG A 113 44.01 -23.29 -9.87
CA ARG A 113 43.03 -24.27 -10.30
C ARG A 113 41.63 -23.65 -10.32
N ASP A 114 40.94 -23.77 -11.44
CA ASP A 114 39.56 -23.32 -11.60
C ASP A 114 38.51 -24.36 -11.11
N ASP A 115 37.25 -23.96 -11.10
CA ASP A 115 36.11 -24.80 -10.69
C ASP A 115 35.88 -26.00 -11.63
N SER A 116 36.41 -25.94 -12.86
CA SER A 116 36.38 -27.04 -13.84
C SER A 116 37.56 -28.01 -13.67
N GLY A 117 38.50 -27.69 -12.77
CA GLY A 117 39.67 -28.49 -12.45
C GLY A 117 40.91 -28.23 -13.30
N TYR A 118 40.87 -27.26 -14.23
CA TYR A 118 42.02 -26.89 -15.06
C TYR A 118 42.94 -25.91 -14.35
N TRP A 119 44.22 -25.93 -14.75
CA TRP A 119 45.26 -25.08 -14.19
C TRP A 119 45.62 -23.95 -15.17
N SER A 120 45.39 -22.72 -14.75
CA SER A 120 45.67 -21.50 -15.53
C SER A 120 46.73 -20.63 -14.87
N GLN A 121 47.38 -19.75 -15.65
CA GLN A 121 48.28 -18.75 -15.08
C GLN A 121 47.50 -17.72 -14.26
N ILE A 122 48.17 -17.13 -13.27
CA ILE A 122 47.52 -16.27 -12.28
C ILE A 122 46.97 -14.99 -12.94
N GLU A 123 47.72 -14.44 -13.88
CA GLU A 123 47.38 -13.24 -14.65
C GLU A 123 46.14 -13.49 -15.53
N GLU A 124 46.11 -14.65 -16.19
CA GLU A 124 44.98 -15.06 -17.04
C GLU A 124 43.71 -15.25 -16.20
N TYR A 125 43.83 -15.91 -15.05
CA TYR A 125 42.70 -16.13 -14.15
C TYR A 125 42.14 -14.80 -13.61
N ILE A 126 43.01 -13.93 -13.06
CA ILE A 126 42.57 -12.66 -12.48
C ILE A 126 41.99 -11.73 -13.55
N SER A 127 42.56 -11.70 -14.76
CA SER A 127 42.03 -10.87 -15.87
C SER A 127 40.65 -11.36 -16.34
N LYS A 128 40.36 -12.66 -16.28
CA LYS A 128 39.04 -13.21 -16.63
C LYS A 128 37.98 -12.98 -15.55
N HIS A 129 38.39 -12.98 -14.28
CA HIS A 129 37.49 -12.92 -13.14
C HIS A 129 37.43 -11.54 -12.45
N SER A 130 38.14 -10.54 -12.97
CA SER A 130 38.13 -9.17 -12.44
C SER A 130 38.40 -8.14 -13.53
N SER A 131 38.25 -6.85 -13.19
CA SER A 131 38.55 -5.73 -14.10
C SER A 131 40.04 -5.36 -14.14
N ALA A 132 40.93 -6.19 -13.61
CA ALA A 132 42.35 -5.88 -13.50
C ALA A 132 43.09 -5.96 -14.85
N LEU A 133 44.01 -5.02 -15.08
CA LEU A 133 44.90 -4.98 -16.24
C LEU A 133 46.34 -5.20 -15.78
N PHE A 134 47.06 -6.13 -16.41
CA PHE A 134 48.45 -6.43 -16.09
C PHE A 134 49.40 -5.78 -17.10
N SER A 135 50.50 -5.24 -16.59
CA SER A 135 51.67 -4.85 -17.39
C SER A 135 52.87 -5.68 -16.96
N HIS A 136 53.77 -5.95 -17.91
CA HIS A 136 54.98 -6.73 -17.63
C HIS A 136 56.14 -5.78 -17.33
N GLY A 137 56.57 -5.77 -16.07
CA GLY A 137 57.73 -5.01 -15.60
C GLY A 137 58.70 -5.91 -14.84
N ILE A 138 59.98 -5.54 -14.80
CA ILE A 138 61.01 -6.24 -14.02
C ILE A 138 61.29 -5.40 -12.76
N CYS A 139 61.13 -6.00 -11.57
CA CYS A 139 61.44 -5.29 -10.33
C CYS A 139 62.95 -5.09 -10.14
N PRO A 140 63.39 -4.10 -9.34
CA PRO A 140 64.82 -3.81 -9.14
C PRO A 140 65.64 -5.01 -8.68
N ASP A 141 65.08 -5.88 -7.84
CA ASP A 141 65.75 -7.10 -7.37
C ASP A 141 66.00 -8.10 -8.51
N CYS A 142 65.01 -8.27 -9.39
CA CYS A 142 65.14 -9.12 -10.57
C CYS A 142 66.12 -8.52 -11.59
N VAL A 143 66.13 -7.20 -11.78
CA VAL A 143 67.13 -6.54 -12.63
C VAL A 143 68.53 -6.77 -12.08
N LYS A 144 68.74 -6.61 -10.77
CA LYS A 144 70.04 -6.88 -10.12
C LYS A 144 70.51 -8.31 -10.32
N LYS A 145 69.59 -9.28 -10.32
CA LYS A 145 69.90 -10.70 -10.46
C LYS A 145 70.16 -11.12 -11.90
N LEU A 146 69.33 -10.67 -12.84
CA LEU A 146 69.36 -11.08 -14.25
C LEU A 146 70.29 -10.22 -15.10
N TYR A 147 70.45 -8.95 -14.73
CA TYR A 147 71.23 -7.95 -15.45
C TYR A 147 72.09 -7.12 -14.49
N PRO A 148 73.03 -7.75 -13.74
CA PRO A 148 73.83 -7.07 -12.72
C PRO A 148 74.62 -5.87 -13.27
N ASP A 149 75.20 -5.98 -14.46
CA ASP A 149 75.97 -4.89 -15.09
C ASP A 149 75.07 -3.68 -15.42
N PHE A 150 73.86 -3.95 -15.92
CA PHE A 150 72.88 -2.92 -16.24
C PHE A 150 72.32 -2.26 -14.98
N HIS A 151 72.14 -3.03 -13.91
CA HIS A 151 71.75 -2.52 -12.60
C HIS A 151 72.84 -1.62 -12.01
N GLU A 152 74.11 -2.00 -12.08
CA GLU A 152 75.23 -1.14 -11.65
C GLU A 152 75.29 0.16 -12.47
N GLU A 153 75.08 0.10 -13.79
CA GLU A 153 75.09 1.29 -14.63
C GLU A 153 73.90 2.21 -14.35
N MET A 154 72.69 1.66 -14.16
CA MET A 154 71.52 2.44 -13.73
C MET A 154 71.76 3.12 -12.38
N GLN A 155 72.43 2.44 -11.44
CA GLN A 155 72.80 3.03 -10.15
C GLN A 155 73.86 4.13 -10.26
N ARG A 156 74.81 4.02 -11.20
CA ARG A 156 75.81 5.07 -11.46
C ARG A 156 75.18 6.31 -12.09
N ARG A 157 74.18 6.14 -12.98
CA ARG A 157 73.44 7.25 -13.62
C ARG A 157 72.50 7.99 -12.68
N THR A 158 71.93 7.30 -11.69
CA THR A 158 71.00 7.89 -10.71
C THR A 158 71.68 8.55 -9.50
N LYS A 159 72.99 8.34 -9.31
CA LYS A 159 73.81 8.97 -8.26
C LYS A 159 74.57 10.23 -8.71
N LYS A 160 74.32 10.71 -9.93
CA LYS A 160 74.85 11.96 -10.49
C LYS A 160 73.79 13.05 -10.39
#